data_AF-A0A8I2JZI2-F1
#
_entry.id   AF-A0A8I2JZI2-F1
#
_cell.length_a   1.000
_cell.length_b   1.000
_cell.length_c   1.000
_cell.angle_alpha   90.00
_cell.angle_beta   90.00
_cell.angle_gamma   90.00
#
_symmetry.space_group_name_H-M   'P 1'
#
loop_
_entity.id
_entity.type
_entity.pdbx_description
1 polymer ?
#
loop_
_entity_poly.entity_id
_entity_poly.type
_entity_poly.pdbx_seq_one_letter_code
_entity_poly.pdbx_strand_id
1 'polypeptide(L)'
;MGNITSISTTVPGFDAGFIYDGLYRLTSASYSGGKSYSYTYDDYGNLEIARENGIIVSDLSYDGYNRIDTSGFDYDDRGNMTEAPGYRYV
;
A
#
# COMPACT_ATOMS: atom_id res chain seq x y z
N MET A 1 -4.35 16.16 -14.18
CA MET A 1 -3.71 15.20 -15.11
C MET A 1 -4.15 13.79 -14.69
N GLY A 2 -4.32 12.88 -15.65
CA GLY A 2 -5.13 11.66 -15.48
C GLY A 2 -4.31 10.42 -15.14
N ASN A 3 -4.62 9.81 -14.01
CA ASN A 3 -4.16 8.45 -13.70
C ASN A 3 -4.82 7.43 -14.65
N ILE A 4 -4.12 6.32 -14.91
CA ILE A 4 -4.65 5.22 -15.72
C ILE A 4 -5.78 4.55 -14.94
N THR A 5 -7.01 4.60 -15.44
CA THR A 5 -8.17 3.97 -14.77
C THR A 5 -8.43 2.54 -15.25
N SER A 6 -7.90 2.17 -16.41
CA SER A 6 -8.07 0.82 -16.98
C SER A 6 -7.00 0.49 -18.01
N ILE A 7 -6.65 -0.79 -18.08
CA ILE A 7 -5.86 -1.40 -19.16
C ILE A 7 -6.71 -2.52 -19.74
N SER A 8 -6.89 -2.53 -21.05
CA SER A 8 -7.51 -3.66 -21.76
C SER A 8 -6.53 -4.22 -22.77
N THR A 9 -6.51 -5.54 -22.90
CA THR A 9 -5.61 -6.25 -23.79
C THR A 9 -6.37 -7.19 -24.71
N THR A 10 -5.73 -7.65 -25.78
CA THR A 10 -6.30 -8.67 -26.66
C THR A 10 -6.18 -10.09 -26.08
N VAL A 11 -5.45 -10.27 -24.97
CA VAL A 11 -5.28 -11.55 -24.30
C VAL A 11 -6.27 -11.65 -23.14
N PRO A 12 -7.24 -12.58 -23.19
CA PRO A 12 -8.20 -12.73 -22.10
C PRO A 12 -7.51 -12.97 -20.74
N GLY A 13 -8.01 -12.32 -19.69
CA GLY A 13 -7.48 -12.45 -18.32
C GLY A 13 -6.35 -11.49 -17.94
N PHE A 14 -5.96 -10.57 -18.84
CA PHE A 14 -4.92 -9.56 -18.59
C PHE A 14 -5.45 -8.12 -18.50
N ASP A 15 -6.76 -7.92 -18.52
CA ASP A 15 -7.37 -6.61 -18.25
C ASP A 15 -7.20 -6.21 -16.78
N ALA A 16 -7.05 -4.92 -16.53
CA ALA A 16 -6.92 -4.33 -15.20
C ALA A 16 -7.76 -3.04 -15.07
N GLY A 17 -8.30 -2.81 -13.88
CA GLY A 17 -9.01 -1.58 -13.50
C GLY A 17 -8.40 -0.96 -12.25
N PHE A 18 -8.39 0.37 -12.18
CA PHE A 18 -7.77 1.13 -11.09
C PHE A 18 -8.70 2.25 -10.62
N ILE A 19 -8.81 2.41 -9.30
CA ILE A 19 -9.59 3.46 -8.65
C ILE A 19 -8.65 4.28 -7.78
N TYR A 20 -8.87 5.60 -7.77
CA TYR A 20 -8.05 6.55 -7.03
C TYR A 20 -8.92 7.42 -6.14
N ASP A 21 -8.34 7.90 -5.04
CA ASP A 21 -8.96 8.94 -4.21
C ASP A 21 -8.77 10.35 -4.80
N GLY A 22 -9.31 11.36 -4.11
CA GLY A 22 -9.21 12.77 -4.52
C GLY A 22 -7.79 13.34 -4.50
N LEU A 23 -6.83 12.64 -3.90
CA LEU A 23 -5.41 12.97 -3.91
C LEU A 23 -4.63 12.18 -4.97
N TYR A 24 -5.34 11.48 -5.87
CA TYR A 24 -4.77 10.67 -6.94
C TYR A 24 -3.96 9.46 -6.45
N ARG A 25 -4.21 8.95 -5.24
CA ARG A 25 -3.59 7.74 -4.67
C ARG A 25 -4.43 6.51 -5.01
N LEU A 26 -3.80 5.39 -5.32
CA LEU A 26 -4.47 4.15 -5.75
C LEU A 26 -5.20 3.50 -4.57
N THR A 27 -6.53 3.44 -4.60
CA THR A 27 -7.33 2.81 -3.53
C THR A 27 -7.82 1.41 -3.89
N SER A 28 -7.88 1.07 -5.17
CA SER A 28 -8.21 -0.29 -5.62
C SER A 28 -7.59 -0.62 -6.97
N ALA A 29 -7.13 -1.87 -7.10
CA ALA A 29 -6.76 -2.48 -8.37
C ALA A 29 -7.48 -3.82 -8.53
N SER A 30 -8.07 -4.07 -9.69
CA SER A 30 -8.75 -5.33 -10.00
C SER A 30 -8.22 -5.88 -11.31
N TYR A 31 -7.88 -7.17 -11.35
CA TYR A 31 -7.37 -7.85 -12.52
C TYR A 31 -8.35 -8.92 -12.96
N SER A 32 -8.60 -9.02 -14.27
CA SER A 32 -9.49 -10.03 -14.85
C SER A 32 -9.00 -11.47 -14.62
N GLY A 33 -7.72 -11.68 -14.31
CA GLY A 33 -7.17 -12.93 -13.79
C GLY A 33 -7.62 -13.29 -12.37
N GLY A 34 -8.50 -12.50 -11.74
CA GLY A 34 -9.13 -12.78 -10.45
C GLY A 34 -8.43 -12.17 -9.23
N LYS A 35 -7.22 -11.63 -9.39
CA LYS A 35 -6.54 -10.90 -8.31
C LYS A 35 -7.15 -9.51 -8.11
N SER A 36 -7.25 -9.09 -6.86
CA SER A 36 -7.67 -7.74 -6.48
C SER A 36 -6.86 -7.22 -5.30
N TYR A 37 -6.67 -5.91 -5.27
CA TYR A 37 -6.00 -5.20 -4.21
C TYR A 37 -6.83 -4.00 -3.76
N SER A 38 -6.77 -3.68 -2.47
CA SER A 38 -7.28 -2.42 -1.94
C SER A 38 -6.34 -1.83 -0.90
N TYR A 39 -6.32 -0.50 -0.86
CA TYR A 39 -5.39 0.27 -0.05
C TYR A 39 -6.14 1.38 0.70
N THR A 40 -5.80 1.56 1.97
CA THR A 40 -6.22 2.72 2.77
C THR A 40 -5.00 3.52 3.17
N TYR A 41 -5.16 4.84 3.20
CA TYR A 41 -4.09 5.76 3.54
C TYR A 41 -4.57 6.72 4.62
N ASP A 42 -3.66 7.14 5.48
CA ASP A 42 -3.89 8.26 6.36
C ASP A 42 -3.90 9.61 5.60
N ASP A 43 -4.11 10.70 6.33
CA ASP A 43 -4.14 12.05 5.77
C ASP A 43 -2.76 12.52 5.25
N TYR A 44 -1.68 11.92 5.74
CA TYR A 44 -0.31 12.23 5.32
C TYR A 44 0.15 11.40 4.10
N GLY A 45 -0.64 10.41 3.68
CA GLY A 45 -0.32 9.54 2.55
C GLY A 45 0.42 8.26 2.92
N ASN A 46 0.54 7.94 4.20
CA ASN A 46 1.10 6.69 4.65
C ASN A 46 0.08 5.55 4.44
N LEU A 47 0.55 4.35 4.09
CA LEU A 47 -0.30 3.19 3.82
C LEU A 47 -0.71 2.51 5.13
N GLU A 48 -1.96 2.63 5.53
CA GLU A 48 -2.45 1.98 6.76
C GLU A 48 -2.79 0.51 6.52
N ILE A 49 -3.58 0.20 5.49
CA ILE A 49 -4.03 -1.17 5.24
C ILE A 49 -3.88 -1.52 3.77
N ALA A 50 -3.25 -2.66 3.49
CA ALA A 50 -3.30 -3.31 2.19
C ALA A 50 -4.05 -4.64 2.28
N ARG A 51 -4.90 -4.89 1.30
CA ARG A 51 -5.60 -6.17 1.14
C ARG A 51 -5.26 -6.82 -0.20
N GLU A 52 -5.09 -8.13 -0.22
CA GLU A 52 -5.08 -8.97 -1.43
C GLU A 52 -6.31 -9.87 -1.38
N ASN A 53 -7.17 -9.80 -2.39
CA ASN A 53 -8.43 -10.56 -2.47
C ASN A 53 -9.31 -10.43 -1.22
N GLY A 54 -9.36 -9.23 -0.64
CA GLY A 54 -10.12 -8.90 0.57
C GLY A 54 -9.45 -9.31 1.88
N ILE A 55 -8.33 -10.04 1.84
CA ILE A 55 -7.56 -10.44 3.02
C ILE A 55 -6.53 -9.36 3.35
N ILE A 56 -6.46 -8.93 4.61
CA ILE A 56 -5.44 -8.00 5.09
C ILE A 56 -4.08 -8.67 4.99
N VAL A 57 -3.18 -8.05 4.23
CA VAL A 57 -1.78 -8.51 4.04
C VAL A 57 -0.78 -7.51 4.63
N SER A 58 -1.22 -6.30 4.96
CA SER A 58 -0.45 -5.30 5.69
C SER A 58 -1.42 -4.44 6.49
N ASP A 59 -1.04 -4.16 7.74
CA ASP A 59 -1.76 -3.33 8.70
C ASP A 59 -0.70 -2.55 9.48
N LEU A 60 -0.60 -1.24 9.23
CA LEU A 60 0.45 -0.37 9.73
C LEU A 60 -0.13 0.86 10.42
N SER A 61 0.46 1.21 11.57
CA SER A 61 0.28 2.51 12.21
C SER A 61 1.51 3.38 12.01
N TYR A 62 1.33 4.68 12.18
CA TYR A 62 2.40 5.67 12.02
C TYR A 62 2.43 6.64 13.20
N ASP A 63 3.63 7.06 13.58
CA ASP A 63 3.84 8.07 14.61
C ASP A 63 3.71 9.49 14.04
N GLY A 64 3.79 10.49 14.93
CA GLY A 64 3.73 11.91 14.53
C GLY A 64 4.89 12.40 13.65
N TYR A 65 5.90 11.57 13.39
CA TYR A 65 7.01 11.84 12.48
C TYR A 65 6.88 11.09 11.15
N ASN A 66 5.71 10.50 10.86
CA ASN A 66 5.46 9.67 9.67
C ASN A 66 6.38 8.44 9.58
N ARG A 67 6.74 7.86 10.73
CA ARG A 67 7.49 6.58 10.80
C ARG A 67 6.53 5.48 11.22
N ILE A 68 6.84 4.23 10.86
CA ILE A 68 5.99 3.08 11.20
C ILE A 68 6.05 2.88 12.72
N ASP A 69 4.89 2.87 13.38
CA ASP A 69 4.74 2.63 14.83
C ASP A 69 4.21 1.22 15.13
N THR A 70 4.03 0.40 14.10
CA THR A 70 3.68 -1.01 14.23
C THR A 70 4.80 -1.77 14.95
N SER A 71 4.43 -2.69 15.84
CA SER A 71 5.38 -3.54 16.57
C SER A 71 6.38 -4.23 15.64
N GLY A 72 7.66 -4.22 16.02
CA GLY A 72 8.76 -4.84 15.27
C GLY A 72 9.49 -3.88 14.32
N PHE A 73 9.12 -2.60 14.33
CA PHE A 73 9.89 -1.52 13.71
C PHE A 73 10.51 -0.66 14.80
N ASP A 74 11.83 -0.44 14.70
CA ASP A 74 12.57 0.42 15.62
C ASP A 74 13.41 1.43 14.85
N TYR A 75 13.72 2.54 15.51
CA TYR A 75 14.50 3.64 14.95
C TYR A 75 15.55 4.13 15.95
N ASP A 76 16.67 4.64 15.43
CA ASP A 76 17.62 5.40 16.24
C ASP A 76 17.12 6.84 16.50
N ASP A 77 17.84 7.57 17.37
CA ASP A 77 17.52 8.98 17.70
C ASP A 77 17.60 9.94 16.49
N ARG A 78 18.22 9.50 15.39
CA ARG A 78 18.33 10.26 14.13
C ARG A 78 17.21 9.91 13.15
N GLY A 79 16.33 8.98 13.52
CA GLY A 79 15.20 8.53 12.71
C GLY A 79 15.54 7.46 11.67
N ASN A 80 16.75 6.87 11.72
CA ASN A 80 17.08 5.75 10.84
C ASN A 80 16.46 4.47 11.38
N MET A 81 15.87 3.66 10.50
CA MET A 81 15.30 2.36 10.86
C MET A 81 16.41 1.38 11.27
N THR A 82 16.31 0.82 12.47
CA THR A 82 17.28 -0.14 13.05
C THR A 82 16.70 -1.55 13.13
N GLU A 83 15.37 -1.68 13.14
CA GLU A 83 14.68 -2.98 13.11
C GLU A 83 13.46 -2.92 12.20
N ALA A 84 13.20 -4.02 11.51
CA ALA A 84 11.95 -4.32 10.82
C ALA A 84 11.65 -5.82 11.00
N PRO A 85 10.41 -6.29 10.80
CA PRO A 85 10.09 -7.71 10.95
C PRO A 85 11.03 -8.61 10.12
N GLY A 86 11.87 -9.39 10.80
CA GLY A 86 12.84 -10.30 10.18
C GLY A 86 14.18 -9.68 9.77
N TYR A 87 14.41 -8.39 10.04
CA TYR A 87 15.62 -7.66 9.66
C TYR A 87 16.13 -6.76 10.78
N ARG A 88 17.45 -6.73 10.97
CA ARG A 88 18.12 -5.78 11.85
C ARG A 88 19.19 -5.04 11.06
N TYR A 89 19.15 -3.71 11.14
CA TYR A 89 20.06 -2.82 10.43
C TYR A 89 21.09 -2.28 11.43
N VAL A 90 22.38 -2.46 11.12
CA VAL A 90 23.54 -2.10 11.96
C VAL A 90 24.41 -1.06 11.28
#